data_AF-A0A1J5J8I5-F1
#
_entry.id   AF-A0A1J5J8I5-F1
#
_cell.length_a   1.000
_cell.length_b   1.000
_cell.length_c   1.000
_cell.angle_alpha   90.00
_cell.angle_beta   90.00
_cell.angle_gamma   90.00
#
_symmetry.space_group_name_H-M   'P 1'
#
loop_
_entity.id
_entity.type
_entity.pdbx_description
1 polymer ?
#
loop_
_entity_poly.entity_id
_entity_poly.type
_entity_poly.pdbx_seq_one_letter_code
_entity_poly.pdbx_strand_id
1 'polypeptide(L)'
;MPTGRGFGVAMPVSSLLVSLLLSACAGIQGKTAGMQADPPVCRDIPGFASPAQLCVSIDAGREETWFTRDSGSPGPRHTITGLSFTGNGQASFGDFSISPQGSWLAVTIAEEGHPSLLFRQLMPALRGEADAMQLPVVAIYPGGVSLDEWQDDHTLIIVSDQYLLHPHEHVLLDRERRYAVHLPDGALTLKAD
;
A
#
# COMPACT_ATOMS: atom_id res chain seq x y z
N MET A 1 4.55 -75.30 -40.75
CA MET A 1 3.74 -75.72 -41.93
C MET A 1 2.98 -74.50 -42.46
N PRO A 2 2.71 -74.44 -43.76
CA PRO A 2 3.06 -73.41 -44.75
C PRO A 2 2.10 -72.18 -44.67
N THR A 3 2.15 -71.09 -45.42
CA THR A 3 2.53 -70.70 -46.81
C THR A 3 2.58 -69.16 -46.75
N GLY A 4 3.47 -68.41 -47.40
CA GLY A 4 3.90 -68.51 -48.78
C GLY A 4 3.25 -67.37 -49.61
N ARG A 5 4.12 -66.55 -50.23
CA ARG A 5 3.88 -65.64 -51.38
C ARG A 5 3.06 -64.37 -51.10
N GLY A 6 3.31 -63.24 -51.75
CA GLY A 6 4.20 -62.95 -52.87
C GLY A 6 3.97 -61.51 -53.35
N PHE A 7 4.95 -61.01 -54.08
CA PHE A 7 5.14 -59.67 -54.62
C PHE A 7 3.93 -59.04 -55.34
N GLY A 8 3.82 -57.72 -55.23
CA GLY A 8 3.01 -56.86 -56.09
C GLY A 8 3.53 -55.43 -56.09
N VAL A 9 4.17 -55.05 -57.19
CA VAL A 9 4.59 -53.68 -57.53
C VAL A 9 3.36 -52.85 -57.90
N ALA A 10 3.24 -51.63 -57.38
CA ALA A 10 2.43 -50.56 -57.96
C ALA A 10 3.00 -49.18 -57.58
N MET A 11 3.49 -48.46 -58.58
CA MET A 11 3.59 -46.98 -58.62
C MET A 11 2.17 -46.39 -58.81
N PRO A 12 1.97 -45.06 -59.00
CA PRO A 12 2.57 -43.83 -58.46
C PRO A 12 1.46 -42.89 -57.88
N VAL A 13 1.82 -41.61 -57.68
CA VAL A 13 0.99 -40.38 -57.77
C VAL A 13 0.74 -39.61 -56.46
N SER A 14 1.35 -38.42 -56.44
CA SER A 14 0.94 -37.11 -55.87
C SER A 14 0.37 -37.00 -54.46
N SER A 15 1.01 -36.15 -53.63
CA SER A 15 0.47 -34.83 -53.27
C SER A 15 1.39 -34.08 -52.30
N LEU A 16 1.42 -32.75 -52.48
CA LEU A 16 2.03 -31.77 -51.57
C LEU A 16 1.41 -31.79 -50.17
N LEU A 17 2.23 -31.57 -49.14
CA LEU A 17 1.93 -30.93 -47.84
C LEU A 17 3.31 -30.73 -47.13
N VAL A 18 3.86 -29.52 -47.00
CA VAL A 18 3.56 -28.45 -46.04
C VAL A 18 3.78 -28.89 -44.58
N SER A 19 4.53 -28.05 -43.86
CA SER A 19 4.75 -27.99 -42.40
C SER A 19 5.93 -28.79 -41.84
N LEU A 20 6.67 -28.35 -40.83
CA LEU A 20 6.98 -27.06 -40.19
C LEU A 20 7.73 -27.47 -38.91
N LEU A 21 8.72 -26.66 -38.50
CA LEU A 21 9.17 -26.45 -37.11
C LEU A 21 9.95 -27.60 -36.45
N LEU A 22 11.28 -27.53 -36.43
CA LEU A 22 12.08 -26.86 -35.38
C LEU A 22 11.52 -27.07 -33.96
N SER A 23 12.04 -28.10 -33.28
CA SER A 23 12.05 -28.20 -31.82
C SER A 23 13.51 -28.27 -31.34
N ALA A 24 14.16 -27.11 -31.30
CA ALA A 24 15.26 -26.88 -30.37
C ALA A 24 14.66 -26.04 -29.24
N CYS A 25 14.13 -26.71 -28.21
CA CYS A 25 13.77 -26.04 -26.97
C CYS A 25 15.07 -25.55 -26.33
N ALA A 26 15.42 -24.30 -26.64
CA ALA A 26 16.31 -23.51 -25.84
C ALA A 26 15.77 -23.54 -24.40
N GLY A 27 16.54 -24.13 -23.50
CA GLY A 27 16.34 -23.98 -22.06
C GLY A 27 16.69 -22.56 -21.64
N ILE A 28 15.87 -21.59 -22.07
CA ILE A 28 15.80 -20.29 -21.43
C ILE A 28 14.84 -20.54 -20.26
N GLN A 29 15.43 -20.76 -19.08
CA GLN A 29 14.74 -20.51 -17.83
C GLN A 29 14.23 -19.07 -17.91
N GLY A 30 12.96 -18.92 -18.31
CA GLY A 30 12.22 -17.72 -18.04
C GLY A 30 12.24 -17.56 -16.53
N LYS A 31 13.13 -16.69 -16.04
CA LYS A 31 12.79 -15.90 -14.87
C LYS A 31 11.51 -15.18 -15.28
N THR A 32 10.36 -15.77 -14.95
CA THR A 32 9.22 -14.94 -14.59
C THR A 32 9.77 -14.04 -13.51
N ALA A 33 10.16 -12.82 -13.90
CA ALA A 33 10.28 -11.72 -13.00
C ALA A 33 8.87 -11.55 -12.43
N GLY A 34 8.55 -12.33 -11.41
CA GLY A 34 7.39 -12.09 -10.58
C GLY A 34 7.55 -10.64 -10.17
N MET A 35 6.61 -9.81 -10.60
CA MET A 35 6.50 -8.44 -10.15
C MET A 35 6.39 -8.55 -8.63
N GLN A 36 7.53 -8.36 -7.96
CA GLN A 36 7.66 -8.64 -6.54
C GLN A 36 6.90 -7.51 -5.87
N ALA A 37 5.72 -7.82 -5.33
CA ALA A 37 4.94 -6.86 -4.56
C ALA A 37 5.83 -6.30 -3.45
N ASP A 38 5.74 -4.99 -3.22
CA ASP A 38 6.53 -4.34 -2.20
C ASP A 38 6.24 -5.00 -0.83
N PRO A 39 7.27 -5.17 0.02
CA PRO A 39 7.05 -5.73 1.33
C PRO A 39 6.07 -4.84 2.12
N PRO A 40 5.17 -5.43 2.92
CA PRO A 40 4.21 -4.66 3.69
C PRO A 40 4.93 -3.73 4.69
N VAL A 41 4.44 -2.51 4.81
CA VAL A 41 4.88 -1.55 5.83
C VAL A 41 4.11 -1.84 7.10
N CYS A 42 4.81 -2.04 8.23
CA CYS A 42 4.19 -2.43 9.49
C CYS A 42 4.65 -1.51 10.64
N ARG A 43 3.72 -1.23 11.58
CA ARG A 43 3.98 -0.52 12.83
C ARG A 43 3.39 -1.32 13.99
N ASP A 44 4.10 -1.35 15.12
CA ASP A 44 3.58 -1.98 16.34
C ASP A 44 2.36 -1.21 16.85
N ILE A 45 1.40 -1.94 17.41
CA ILE A 45 0.19 -1.37 18.02
C ILE A 45 0.42 -1.30 19.54
N PRO A 46 0.56 -0.10 20.13
CA PRO A 46 0.75 0.04 21.57
C PRO A 46 -0.48 -0.42 22.35
N GLY A 47 -0.28 -0.90 23.58
CA GLY A 47 -1.36 -1.20 24.52
C GLY A 47 -2.06 -2.56 24.33
N PHE A 48 -1.68 -3.37 23.34
CA PHE A 48 -2.19 -4.74 23.21
C PHE A 48 -1.43 -5.71 24.14
N ALA A 49 -2.17 -6.67 24.72
CA ALA A 49 -1.60 -7.69 25.60
C ALA A 49 -0.69 -8.68 24.86
N SER A 50 -0.94 -8.91 23.56
CA SER A 50 -0.05 -9.60 22.65
C SER A 50 0.63 -8.58 21.72
N PRO A 51 1.91 -8.76 21.37
CA PRO A 51 2.57 -7.91 20.37
C PRO A 51 1.83 -8.02 19.04
N ALA A 52 1.09 -6.99 18.66
CA ALA A 52 0.38 -6.91 17.39
C ALA A 52 0.96 -5.78 16.54
N GLN A 53 1.00 -5.99 15.23
CA GLN A 53 1.40 -4.97 14.25
C GLN A 53 0.22 -4.67 13.33
N LEU A 54 0.01 -3.39 13.04
CA LEU A 54 -0.78 -2.95 11.92
C LEU A 54 0.13 -2.92 10.70
N CYS A 55 -0.31 -3.50 9.60
CA CYS A 55 0.42 -3.56 8.35
C CYS A 55 -0.45 -3.08 7.20
N VAL A 56 0.19 -2.48 6.20
CA VAL A 56 -0.40 -2.16 4.91
C VAL A 56 0.46 -2.77 3.81
N SER A 57 -0.19 -3.39 2.82
CA SER A 57 0.44 -3.81 1.58
C SER A 57 -0.24 -3.16 0.40
N ILE A 58 0.55 -2.71 -0.57
CA ILE A 58 0.05 -2.20 -1.85
C ILE A 58 0.27 -3.31 -2.87
N ASP A 59 -0.80 -3.73 -3.54
CA ASP A 59 -0.70 -4.77 -4.55
C ASP A 59 -0.28 -4.24 -5.93
N ALA A 60 -0.16 -5.15 -6.90
CA ALA A 60 0.16 -4.81 -8.29
C ALA A 60 -0.85 -3.86 -8.95
N GLY A 61 -2.10 -3.85 -8.47
CA GLY A 61 -3.18 -2.95 -8.90
C GLY A 61 -3.16 -1.59 -8.21
N ARG A 62 -2.20 -1.36 -7.30
CA ARG A 62 -2.13 -0.20 -6.39
C ARG A 62 -3.28 -0.13 -5.39
N GLU A 63 -3.92 -1.27 -5.11
CA GLU A 63 -4.91 -1.36 -4.05
C GLU A 63 -4.20 -1.58 -2.71
N GLU A 64 -4.57 -0.80 -1.71
CA GLU A 64 -4.08 -0.95 -0.35
C GLU A 64 -4.88 -2.03 0.39
N THR A 65 -4.17 -2.90 1.09
CA THR A 65 -4.77 -3.89 1.98
C THR A 65 -4.20 -3.71 3.38
N TRP A 66 -5.07 -3.36 4.33
CA TRP A 66 -4.74 -3.22 5.74
C TRP A 66 -5.01 -4.52 6.48
N PHE A 67 -4.09 -4.92 7.36
CA PHE A 67 -4.25 -6.11 8.18
C PHE A 67 -3.45 -6.02 9.47
N THR A 68 -3.90 -6.71 10.52
CA THR A 68 -3.08 -6.97 11.71
C THR A 68 -2.40 -8.33 11.62
N ARG A 69 -1.24 -8.45 12.29
CA ARG A 69 -0.54 -9.72 12.53
C ARG A 69 0.17 -9.68 13.87
N ASP A 70 0.48 -10.84 14.43
CA ASP A 70 1.35 -10.93 15.60
C ASP A 70 2.79 -10.55 15.24
N SER A 71 3.44 -9.77 16.10
CA SER A 71 4.85 -9.39 15.91
C SER A 71 5.74 -10.63 16.02
N GLY A 72 6.57 -10.88 15.00
CA GLY A 72 7.56 -11.96 15.00
C GLY A 72 7.02 -13.36 14.65
N SER A 73 5.75 -13.52 14.24
CA SER A 73 5.20 -14.80 13.80
C SER A 73 4.50 -14.69 12.43
N PRO A 74 4.65 -15.67 11.52
CA PRO A 74 3.83 -15.77 10.32
C PRO A 74 2.40 -16.25 10.63
N GLY A 75 1.84 -15.76 11.74
CA GLY A 75 0.49 -16.08 12.22
C GLY A 75 -0.61 -15.61 11.27
N PRO A 76 -1.88 -15.91 11.61
CA PRO A 76 -3.01 -15.50 10.80
C PRO A 76 -3.02 -13.98 10.64
N ARG A 77 -3.23 -13.52 9.41
CA ARG A 77 -3.48 -12.11 9.10
C ARG A 77 -4.96 -11.84 9.32
N HIS A 78 -5.29 -10.78 10.03
CA HIS A 78 -6.67 -10.31 10.14
C HIS A 78 -6.82 -9.04 9.31
N THR A 79 -7.48 -9.16 8.16
CA THR A 79 -7.77 -8.03 7.27
C THR A 79 -8.70 -7.03 7.95
N ILE A 80 -8.40 -5.73 7.80
CA ILE A 80 -9.17 -4.62 8.35
C ILE A 80 -9.84 -3.90 7.21
N THR A 81 -11.16 -4.03 7.10
CA THR A 81 -11.93 -3.43 6.01
C THR A 81 -12.28 -1.95 6.27
N GLY A 82 -12.32 -1.52 7.52
CA GLY A 82 -12.67 -0.13 7.89
C GLY A 82 -11.56 0.91 7.73
N LEU A 83 -10.37 0.47 7.30
CA LEU A 83 -9.20 1.32 7.04
C LEU A 83 -8.93 1.54 5.54
N SER A 84 -9.86 1.18 4.66
CA SER A 84 -9.73 1.53 3.24
C SER A 84 -9.91 3.05 3.07
N PHE A 85 -8.85 3.73 2.63
CA PHE A 85 -8.88 5.15 2.30
C PHE A 85 -9.07 5.38 0.80
N THR A 86 -8.97 4.33 -0.02
CA THR A 86 -9.32 4.39 -1.45
C THR A 86 -10.84 4.45 -1.58
N GLY A 87 -11.39 5.64 -1.86
CA GLY A 87 -12.73 5.76 -2.44
C GLY A 87 -12.80 5.09 -3.82
N ASN A 88 -13.90 5.26 -4.56
CA ASN A 88 -14.09 4.69 -5.92
C ASN A 88 -13.09 5.21 -7.00
N GLY A 89 -11.99 5.86 -6.61
CA GLY A 89 -10.94 6.42 -7.46
C GLY A 89 -9.54 5.92 -7.07
N GLN A 90 -8.52 6.28 -7.86
CA GLN A 90 -7.13 5.96 -7.54
C GLN A 90 -6.65 6.84 -6.37
N ALA A 91 -6.64 6.30 -5.16
CA ALA A 91 -5.84 6.83 -4.06
C ALA A 91 -4.52 6.05 -3.98
N SER A 92 -3.41 6.74 -3.68
CA SER A 92 -2.14 6.09 -3.38
C SER A 92 -1.76 6.32 -1.92
N PHE A 93 -1.40 5.24 -1.25
CA PHE A 93 -0.87 5.24 0.11
C PHE A 93 0.56 5.83 0.16
N GLY A 94 0.84 6.68 1.16
CA GLY A 94 2.16 7.24 1.44
C GLY A 94 2.88 6.54 2.60
N ASP A 95 2.61 6.98 3.83
CA ASP A 95 3.17 6.46 5.09
C ASP A 95 2.11 6.54 6.20
N PHE A 96 2.34 5.83 7.30
CA PHE A 96 1.48 5.88 8.47
C PHE A 96 2.25 5.78 9.79
N SER A 97 1.63 6.33 10.83
CA SER A 97 2.17 6.33 12.18
C SER A 97 1.05 6.14 13.21
N ILE A 98 1.38 5.49 14.31
CA ILE A 98 0.47 5.22 15.43
C ILE A 98 0.94 5.99 16.65
N SER A 99 0.02 6.66 17.35
CA SER A 99 0.35 7.43 18.54
C SER A 99 0.89 6.54 19.67
N PRO A 100 1.69 7.06 20.61
CA PRO A 100 2.37 6.25 21.62
C PRO A 100 1.46 5.40 22.51
N GLN A 101 0.21 5.82 22.76
CA GLN A 101 -0.75 5.02 23.53
C GLN A 101 -1.73 4.24 22.64
N GLY A 102 -1.56 4.29 21.32
CA GLY A 102 -2.44 3.59 20.37
C GLY A 102 -3.83 4.22 20.25
N SER A 103 -3.97 5.51 20.55
CA SER A 103 -5.23 6.23 20.41
C SER A 103 -5.51 6.60 18.95
N TRP A 104 -4.47 7.00 18.21
CA TRP A 104 -4.61 7.57 16.87
C TRP A 104 -3.77 6.86 15.83
N LEU A 105 -4.32 6.80 14.63
CA LEU A 105 -3.64 6.43 13.40
C LEU A 105 -3.59 7.66 12.50
N ALA A 106 -2.38 8.08 12.13
CA ALA A 106 -2.13 9.12 11.14
C ALA A 106 -1.69 8.46 9.82
N VAL A 107 -2.30 8.85 8.70
CA VAL A 107 -2.06 8.26 7.38
C VAL A 107 -1.91 9.36 6.34
N THR A 108 -0.85 9.29 5.54
CA THR A 108 -0.74 10.11 4.33
C THR A 108 -1.28 9.33 3.14
N ILE A 109 -2.19 9.95 2.39
CA ILE A 109 -2.73 9.41 1.14
C ILE A 109 -2.64 10.49 0.07
N ALA A 110 -2.72 10.10 -1.20
CA ALA A 110 -2.97 11.03 -2.30
C ALA A 110 -4.14 10.53 -3.15
N GLU A 111 -5.24 11.28 -3.15
CA GLU A 111 -6.42 10.99 -3.97
C GLU A 111 -6.35 11.84 -5.24
N GLU A 112 -6.40 11.22 -6.42
CA GLU A 112 -6.32 11.94 -7.71
C GLU A 112 -5.08 12.86 -7.83
N GLY A 113 -4.00 12.54 -7.11
CA GLY A 113 -2.79 13.36 -7.04
C GLY A 113 -2.81 14.50 -6.03
N HIS A 114 -3.85 14.59 -5.19
CA HIS A 114 -3.95 15.57 -4.09
C HIS A 114 -3.57 14.91 -2.76
N PRO A 115 -2.34 15.13 -2.24
CA PRO A 115 -1.93 14.56 -0.98
C PRO A 115 -2.68 15.18 0.20
N SER A 116 -3.08 14.33 1.14
CA SER A 116 -3.70 14.70 2.41
C SER A 116 -3.19 13.83 3.55
N LEU A 117 -3.17 14.40 4.76
CA LEU A 117 -2.93 13.68 6.00
C LEU A 117 -4.25 13.53 6.73
N LEU A 118 -4.62 12.27 6.94
CA LEU A 118 -5.85 11.84 7.59
C LEU A 118 -5.54 11.25 8.96
N PHE A 119 -6.52 11.36 9.85
CA PHE A 119 -6.47 10.78 11.19
C PHE A 119 -7.68 9.86 11.41
N ARG A 120 -7.46 8.77 12.12
CA ARG A 120 -8.49 7.82 12.58
C ARG A 120 -8.27 7.49 14.06
N GLN A 121 -9.34 7.22 14.79
CA GLN A 121 -9.21 6.55 16.09
C GLN A 121 -8.83 5.09 15.84
N LEU A 122 -7.71 4.65 16.40
CA LEU A 122 -7.13 3.36 16.04
C LEU A 122 -8.06 2.19 16.39
N MET A 123 -8.53 2.13 17.63
CA MET A 123 -9.35 0.99 18.09
C MET A 123 -10.68 0.84 17.34
N PRO A 124 -11.49 1.90 17.12
CA PRO A 124 -12.64 1.84 16.22
C PRO A 124 -12.26 1.38 14.81
N ALA A 125 -11.20 1.94 14.23
CA ALA A 125 -10.81 1.61 12.87
C ALA A 125 -10.38 0.13 12.71
N LEU A 126 -9.65 -0.42 13.70
CA LEU A 126 -9.30 -1.85 13.74
C LEU A 126 -10.53 -2.77 13.83
N ARG A 127 -11.65 -2.27 14.38
CA ARG A 127 -12.93 -3.00 14.47
C ARG A 127 -13.84 -2.79 13.26
N GLY A 128 -13.45 -1.95 12.31
CA GLY A 128 -14.31 -1.58 11.19
C GLY A 128 -15.40 -0.57 11.56
N GLU A 129 -15.26 0.12 12.68
CA GLU A 129 -16.20 1.12 13.17
C GLU A 129 -15.84 2.52 12.62
N ALA A 130 -16.85 3.35 12.41
CA ALA A 130 -16.64 4.75 12.06
C ALA A 130 -16.16 5.54 13.29
N ASP A 131 -15.41 6.61 13.06
CA ASP A 131 -14.99 7.51 14.15
C ASP A 131 -16.21 8.19 14.78
N ALA A 132 -16.19 8.33 16.10
CA ALA A 132 -17.29 8.95 16.84
C ALA A 132 -17.41 10.47 16.59
N MET A 133 -16.39 11.07 15.98
CA MET A 133 -16.31 12.49 15.66
C MET A 133 -15.65 12.70 14.30
N GLN A 134 -15.95 13.84 13.67
CA GLN A 134 -15.23 14.24 12.47
C GLN A 134 -13.80 14.63 12.84
N LEU A 135 -12.83 13.90 12.30
CA LEU A 135 -11.41 14.14 12.52
C LEU A 135 -10.85 15.09 11.48
N PRO A 136 -9.77 15.83 11.81
CA PRO A 136 -9.19 16.79 10.90
C PRO A 136 -8.60 16.11 9.67
N VAL A 137 -8.59 16.86 8.57
CA VAL A 137 -7.89 16.51 7.34
C VAL A 137 -6.94 17.66 7.04
N VAL A 138 -5.65 17.36 6.94
CA VAL A 138 -4.65 18.36 6.54
C VAL A 138 -4.39 18.19 5.05
N ALA A 139 -4.85 19.15 4.25
CA ALA A 139 -4.57 19.18 2.81
C ALA A 139 -3.13 19.65 2.57
N ILE A 140 -2.40 18.95 1.70
CA ILE A 140 -0.96 19.14 1.48
C ILE A 140 -0.69 19.42 -0.01
N TYR A 141 -1.67 19.86 -0.80
CA TYR A 141 -1.44 20.21 -2.20
C TYR A 141 -1.09 21.70 -2.34
N PRO A 142 -0.06 22.11 -3.11
CA PRO A 142 0.71 21.34 -4.11
C PRO A 142 2.05 20.70 -3.68
N GLY A 143 2.34 20.58 -2.39
CA GLY A 143 3.63 20.04 -1.89
C GLY A 143 3.54 18.67 -1.20
N GLY A 144 4.41 18.45 -0.23
CA GLY A 144 4.56 17.19 0.51
C GLY A 144 4.47 17.34 2.02
N VAL A 145 4.21 16.21 2.68
CA VAL A 145 4.35 16.05 4.13
C VAL A 145 5.08 14.74 4.40
N SER A 146 5.88 14.72 5.46
CA SER A 146 6.36 13.50 6.09
C SER A 146 5.95 13.48 7.57
N LEU A 147 5.70 12.27 8.07
CA LEU A 147 5.41 12.02 9.48
C LEU A 147 6.76 11.91 10.20
N ASP A 148 7.04 12.83 11.13
CA ASP A 148 8.34 12.91 11.81
C ASP A 148 8.30 12.11 13.12
N GLU A 149 7.61 12.63 14.13
CA GLU A 149 7.50 11.96 15.43
C GLU A 149 6.20 12.31 16.16
N TRP A 150 5.73 11.43 17.03
CA TRP A 150 4.73 11.77 18.03
C TRP A 150 5.42 12.38 19.25
N GLN A 151 5.05 13.61 19.60
CA GLN A 151 5.55 14.24 20.83
C GLN A 151 4.87 13.64 22.06
N ASP A 152 3.57 13.38 21.95
CA ASP A 152 2.76 12.67 22.91
C ASP A 152 1.59 12.00 22.17
N ASP A 153 0.60 11.49 22.90
CA ASP A 153 -0.53 10.79 22.32
C ASP A 153 -1.52 11.70 21.56
N HIS A 154 -1.43 13.02 21.71
CA HIS A 154 -2.35 13.99 21.08
C HIS A 154 -1.63 14.99 20.18
N THR A 155 -0.30 14.92 20.08
CA THR A 155 0.48 15.84 19.24
C THR A 155 1.41 15.07 18.31
N LEU A 156 1.12 15.15 17.01
CA LEU A 156 1.98 14.65 15.95
C LEU A 156 2.81 15.79 15.38
N ILE A 157 4.12 15.56 15.25
CA ILE A 157 5.02 16.44 14.51
C ILE A 157 5.10 15.97 13.07
N ILE A 158 4.86 16.89 12.14
CA ILE A 158 4.96 16.68 10.71
C ILE A 158 5.96 17.67 10.12
N VAL A 159 6.62 17.27 9.03
CA VAL A 159 7.49 18.15 8.24
C VAL A 159 6.80 18.40 6.91
N SER A 160 6.72 19.67 6.49
CA SER A 160 6.14 20.03 5.20
C SER A 160 6.92 21.14 4.51
N ASP A 161 6.97 21.06 3.19
CA ASP A 161 7.47 22.10 2.28
C ASP A 161 6.41 23.18 1.98
N GLN A 162 5.26 23.15 2.66
CA GLN A 162 4.20 24.14 2.52
C GLN A 162 3.94 24.91 3.80
N TYR A 163 3.35 26.08 3.62
CA TYR A 163 2.84 26.88 4.71
C TYR A 163 1.44 26.42 5.15
N LEU A 164 1.38 25.52 6.13
CA LEU A 164 0.13 24.86 6.55
C LEU A 164 -0.77 25.70 7.47
N LEU A 165 -0.26 26.79 8.06
CA LEU A 165 -1.06 27.64 8.96
C LEU A 165 -2.12 28.47 8.21
N HIS A 166 -1.93 28.69 6.91
CA HIS A 166 -2.86 29.45 6.06
C HIS A 166 -3.20 28.61 4.83
N PRO A 167 -4.06 27.58 4.98
CA PRO A 167 -4.29 26.56 3.95
C PRO A 167 -4.87 27.12 2.64
N HIS A 168 -5.47 28.31 2.67
CA HIS A 168 -6.00 28.97 1.47
C HIS A 168 -4.94 29.63 0.59
N GLU A 169 -3.74 29.86 1.11
CA GLU A 169 -2.69 30.58 0.38
C GLU A 169 -1.79 29.64 -0.43
N HIS A 170 -1.87 28.32 -0.22
CA HIS A 170 -1.12 27.27 -0.95
C HIS A 170 0.34 27.65 -1.24
N VAL A 171 1.03 28.23 -0.25
CA VAL A 171 2.38 28.76 -0.41
C VAL A 171 3.39 27.64 -0.21
N LEU A 172 4.08 27.28 -1.28
CA LEU A 172 5.30 26.47 -1.20
C LEU A 172 6.41 27.29 -0.53
N LEU A 173 7.16 26.64 0.34
CA LEU A 173 8.26 27.22 1.09
C LEU A 173 9.60 26.84 0.43
N ASP A 174 10.56 27.75 0.47
CA ASP A 174 11.93 27.46 0.02
C ASP A 174 12.66 26.42 0.91
N ARG A 175 12.10 26.12 2.08
CA ARG A 175 12.60 25.15 3.06
C ARG A 175 11.44 24.48 3.79
N GLU A 176 11.64 23.22 4.12
CA GLU A 176 10.71 22.48 4.97
C GLU A 176 10.58 23.13 6.36
N ARG A 177 9.40 22.97 6.96
CA ARG A 177 9.09 23.41 8.33
C ARG A 177 8.44 22.29 9.12
N ARG A 178 8.69 22.29 10.42
CA ARG A 178 8.04 21.39 11.39
C ARG A 178 6.76 22.02 11.92
N TYR A 179 5.67 21.27 11.89
CA TYR A 179 4.38 21.65 12.45
C TYR A 179 3.96 20.62 13.49
N ALA A 180 3.37 21.11 14.58
CA ALA A 180 2.65 20.26 15.52
C ALA A 180 1.16 20.28 15.16
N VAL A 181 0.62 19.09 14.89
CA VAL A 181 -0.81 18.82 14.70
C VAL A 181 -1.37 18.34 16.03
N HIS A 182 -2.31 19.08 16.60
CA HIS A 182 -2.97 18.74 17.86
C HIS A 182 -4.27 17.99 17.57
N LEU A 183 -4.51 16.87 18.25
CA LEU A 183 -5.70 16.05 18.14
C LEU A 183 -6.55 16.16 19.41
N PRO A 184 -7.89 16.06 19.29
CA PRO A 184 -8.64 15.73 18.09
C PRO A 184 -9.05 16.94 17.22
N ASP A 185 -8.72 18.17 17.63
CA ASP A 185 -9.24 19.39 16.99
C ASP A 185 -8.57 19.75 15.66
N GLY A 186 -7.37 19.20 15.39
CA GLY A 186 -6.59 19.48 14.20
C GLY A 186 -5.87 20.82 14.22
N ALA A 187 -5.73 21.46 15.39
CA ALA A 187 -5.02 22.72 15.47
C ALA A 187 -3.57 22.55 15.01
N LEU A 188 -3.11 23.44 14.14
CA LEU A 188 -1.75 23.44 13.61
C LEU A 188 -0.96 24.58 14.23
N THR A 189 0.26 24.28 14.69
CA THR A 189 1.20 25.28 15.20
C THR A 189 2.59 25.04 14.61
N LEU A 190 3.35 26.12 14.40
CA LEU A 190 4.76 25.99 14.03
C LEU A 190 5.57 25.47 15.21
N LYS A 191 6.38 24.44 14.97
CA LYS A 191 7.38 23.99 15.94
C LYS A 191 8.64 24.83 15.73
N ALA A 192 9.18 25.37 16.81
CA ALA A 192 10.52 25.96 16.77
C ALA A 192 11.56 24.85 16.58
N ASP A 193 12.57 25.13 15.76
CA ASP A 193 13.72 24.25 15.53
C ASP A 193 14.60 24.11 16.78
#